data_AF-A0A848IN05-F1
#
_entry.id   AF-A0A848IN05-F1
#
_cell.length_a   1.000
_cell.length_b   1.000
_cell.length_c   1.000
_cell.angle_alpha   90.00
_cell.angle_beta   90.00
_cell.angle_gamma   90.00
#
_symmetry.space_group_name_H-M   'P 1'
#
loop_
_entity.id
_entity.type
_entity.pdbx_description
1 polymer ?
#
loop_
_entity_poly.entity_id
_entity_poly.type
_entity_poly.pdbx_seq_one_letter_code
_entity_poly.pdbx_strand_id
1 'polypeptide(L)'
;MTTTATLSIRCFEASDTDAVVALWLEAFPEYRDVTRPQRNPHLSIANKLATQPELFFVAVFGERIVGTVMGGYDGHRGWLYSLAVDESLRRHGIGTRLVAHVENALTERGCPKLNLQVLSAKADVRAFYEALGYRADAVISLGKRLGELAETPIA
;
A
#
# COMPACT_ATOMS: atom_id res chain seq x y z
N MET A 1 20.64 -9.92 -28.17
CA MET A 1 19.41 -9.11 -28.18
C MET A 1 18.92 -9.01 -26.74
N THR A 2 19.08 -7.86 -26.10
CA THR A 2 18.64 -7.66 -24.72
C THR A 2 17.18 -7.24 -24.78
N THR A 3 16.26 -8.14 -24.47
CA THR A 3 14.84 -7.80 -24.36
C THR A 3 14.68 -6.82 -23.21
N THR A 4 14.37 -5.56 -23.49
CA THR A 4 14.04 -4.58 -22.45
C THR A 4 12.73 -5.01 -21.80
N ALA A 5 12.81 -5.53 -20.58
CA ALA A 5 11.63 -5.87 -19.81
C ALA A 5 10.75 -4.61 -19.66
N THR A 6 9.44 -4.76 -19.87
CA THR A 6 8.46 -3.68 -19.78
C THR A 6 7.78 -3.71 -18.42
N LEU A 7 7.59 -2.54 -17.78
CA LEU A 7 6.85 -2.43 -16.53
C LEU A 7 5.35 -2.38 -16.79
N SER A 8 4.61 -3.35 -16.25
CA SER A 8 3.14 -3.37 -16.23
C SER A 8 2.60 -3.20 -14.81
N ILE A 9 1.35 -2.75 -14.69
CA ILE A 9 0.61 -2.72 -13.42
C ILE A 9 -0.68 -3.50 -13.64
N ARG A 10 -0.98 -4.43 -12.74
CA ARG A 10 -2.17 -5.27 -12.79
C ARG A 10 -2.72 -5.53 -11.39
N CYS A 11 -3.95 -6.04 -11.30
CA CYS A 11 -4.47 -6.57 -10.05
C CYS A 11 -3.54 -7.67 -9.52
N PHE A 12 -3.42 -7.71 -8.20
CA PHE A 12 -2.79 -8.79 -7.47
C PHE A 12 -3.54 -10.10 -7.71
N GLU A 13 -2.78 -11.19 -7.86
CA GLU A 13 -3.28 -12.55 -7.93
C GLU A 13 -2.76 -13.36 -6.74
N ALA A 14 -3.49 -14.39 -6.29
CA ALA A 14 -3.11 -15.16 -5.12
C ALA A 14 -1.70 -15.79 -5.24
N SER A 15 -1.25 -16.10 -6.46
CA SER A 15 0.11 -16.59 -6.74
C SER A 15 1.21 -15.54 -6.49
N ASP A 16 0.88 -14.25 -6.39
CA ASP A 16 1.85 -13.19 -6.09
C ASP A 16 2.17 -13.10 -4.59
N THR A 17 1.44 -13.82 -3.73
CA THR A 17 1.50 -13.69 -2.25
C THR A 17 2.94 -13.71 -1.73
N ASP A 18 3.72 -14.74 -2.07
CA ASP A 18 5.06 -14.90 -1.53
C ASP A 18 6.01 -13.79 -1.99
N ALA A 19 5.91 -13.37 -3.26
CA ALA A 19 6.71 -12.29 -3.82
C ALA A 19 6.37 -10.93 -3.18
N VAL A 20 5.07 -10.68 -2.92
CA VAL A 20 4.62 -9.48 -2.24
C VAL A 20 5.06 -9.47 -0.77
N VAL A 21 4.92 -10.59 -0.06
CA VAL A 21 5.38 -10.71 1.33
C VAL A 21 6.88 -10.46 1.41
N ALA A 22 7.67 -11.03 0.51
CA ALA A 22 9.11 -10.78 0.45
C ALA A 22 9.42 -9.28 0.21
N LEU A 23 8.76 -8.65 -0.76
CA LEU A 23 8.92 -7.21 -1.03
C LEU A 23 8.56 -6.36 0.19
N TRP A 24 7.48 -6.69 0.89
CA TRP A 24 7.03 -5.97 2.07
C TRP A 24 7.96 -6.14 3.27
N LEU A 25 8.51 -7.33 3.49
CA LEU A 25 9.46 -7.57 4.58
C LEU A 25 10.76 -6.79 4.40
N GLU A 26 11.14 -6.47 3.15
CA GLU A 26 12.27 -5.59 2.84
C GLU A 26 11.89 -4.10 2.96
N ALA A 27 10.71 -3.71 2.45
CA ALA A 27 10.28 -2.31 2.46
C ALA A 27 9.80 -1.81 3.84
N PHE A 28 9.23 -2.70 4.65
CA PHE A 28 8.62 -2.43 5.95
C PHE A 28 9.18 -3.39 7.01
N PRO A 29 10.37 -3.11 7.57
CA PRO A 29 10.98 -3.94 8.61
C PRO A 29 10.04 -4.21 9.79
N GLU A 30 9.09 -3.31 10.06
CA GLU A 30 8.05 -3.47 11.09
C GLU A 30 7.09 -4.65 10.88
N TYR A 31 7.04 -5.24 9.68
CA TYR A 31 6.25 -6.45 9.41
C TYR A 31 6.91 -7.72 9.97
N ARG A 32 8.19 -7.65 10.38
CA ARG A 32 8.88 -8.72 11.10
C ARG A 32 8.55 -8.74 12.59
N ASP A 33 7.88 -7.70 13.11
CA ASP A 33 7.54 -7.61 14.54
C ASP A 33 6.33 -8.48 14.88
N VAL A 34 6.61 -9.70 15.36
CA VAL A 34 5.61 -10.67 15.79
C VAL A 34 4.76 -10.22 16.98
N THR A 35 5.19 -9.19 17.72
CA THR A 35 4.40 -8.62 18.83
C THR A 35 3.27 -7.71 18.35
N ARG A 36 3.22 -7.43 17.04
CA ARG A 36 2.20 -6.61 16.39
C ARG A 36 1.42 -7.45 15.37
N PRO A 37 0.55 -8.37 15.81
CA PRO A 37 -0.21 -9.26 14.92
C PRO A 37 -1.04 -8.52 13.87
N GLN A 38 -1.50 -7.30 14.16
CA GLN A 38 -2.19 -6.42 13.22
C GLN A 38 -1.35 -5.95 12.02
N ARG A 39 -0.02 -6.16 12.05
CA ARG A 39 0.92 -5.87 10.96
C ARG A 39 1.35 -7.13 10.20
N ASN A 40 0.68 -8.26 10.42
CA ASN A 40 0.98 -9.49 9.70
C ASN A 40 0.67 -9.31 8.20
N PRO A 41 1.65 -9.52 7.30
CA PRO A 41 1.47 -9.31 5.87
C PRO A 41 0.48 -10.31 5.25
N HIS A 42 0.49 -11.57 5.66
CA HIS A 42 -0.46 -12.58 5.18
C HIS A 42 -1.89 -12.26 5.61
N LEU A 43 -2.09 -11.80 6.84
CA LEU A 43 -3.39 -11.34 7.32
C LEU A 43 -3.87 -10.12 6.52
N SER A 44 -2.98 -9.17 6.22
CA SER A 44 -3.30 -7.99 5.42
C SER A 44 -3.74 -8.37 4.00
N ILE A 45 -3.04 -9.29 3.35
CA ILE A 45 -3.41 -9.82 2.03
C ILE A 45 -4.75 -10.55 2.08
N ALA A 46 -4.96 -11.46 3.04
CA ALA A 46 -6.21 -12.20 3.18
C ALA A 46 -7.41 -11.27 3.38
N ASN A 47 -7.28 -10.27 4.26
CA ASN A 47 -8.33 -9.27 4.49
C ASN A 47 -8.65 -8.48 3.22
N LYS A 48 -7.61 -8.08 2.48
CA LYS A 48 -7.78 -7.33 1.23
C LYS A 48 -8.51 -8.16 0.17
N LEU A 49 -8.10 -9.41 -0.01
CA LEU A 49 -8.72 -10.36 -0.95
C LEU A 49 -10.19 -10.63 -0.62
N ALA A 50 -10.54 -10.68 0.67
CA ALA A 50 -11.91 -10.92 1.11
C ALA A 50 -12.81 -9.68 0.99
N THR A 51 -12.24 -8.47 0.89
CA THR A 51 -13.01 -7.22 0.99
C THR A 51 -13.14 -6.49 -0.35
N GLN A 52 -12.01 -6.12 -0.97
CA GLN A 52 -11.96 -5.33 -2.22
C GLN A 52 -10.71 -5.73 -3.03
N PRO A 53 -10.62 -6.98 -3.53
CA PRO A 53 -9.44 -7.49 -4.23
C PRO A 53 -9.06 -6.67 -5.48
N GLU A 54 -10.05 -6.07 -6.14
CA GLU A 54 -9.90 -5.25 -7.35
C GLU A 54 -9.20 -3.91 -7.13
N LEU A 55 -8.91 -3.56 -5.87
CA LEU A 55 -8.14 -2.38 -5.48
C LEU A 55 -6.80 -2.77 -4.83
N PHE A 56 -6.26 -3.93 -5.17
CA PHE A 56 -4.92 -4.36 -4.79
C PHE A 56 -4.08 -4.57 -6.06
N PHE A 57 -3.04 -3.77 -6.23
CA PHE A 57 -2.25 -3.77 -7.46
C PHE A 57 -0.79 -4.11 -7.20
N VAL A 58 -0.19 -4.76 -8.19
CA VAL A 58 1.24 -5.05 -8.26
C VAL A 58 1.85 -4.41 -9.51
N ALA A 59 3.06 -3.89 -9.37
CA ALA A 59 3.91 -3.51 -10.49
C ALA A 59 4.82 -4.68 -10.83
N VAL A 60 4.80 -5.10 -12.10
CA VAL A 60 5.55 -6.25 -12.61
C VAL A 60 6.57 -5.77 -13.63
N PHE A 61 7.83 -6.15 -13.44
CA PHE A 61 8.90 -5.88 -14.39
C PHE A 61 9.46 -7.20 -14.91
N GLY A 62 9.13 -7.55 -16.16
CA GLY A 62 9.32 -8.90 -16.67
C GLY A 62 8.38 -9.86 -15.93
N GLU A 63 8.94 -10.80 -15.16
CA GLU A 63 8.17 -11.75 -14.34
C GLU A 63 8.25 -11.42 -12.83
N ARG A 64 8.97 -10.35 -12.45
CA ARG A 64 9.20 -10.01 -11.05
C ARG A 64 8.20 -8.98 -10.55
N ILE A 65 7.63 -9.23 -9.36
CA ILE A 65 6.92 -8.20 -8.60
C ILE A 65 7.95 -7.21 -8.06
N VAL A 66 7.84 -5.95 -8.46
CA VAL A 66 8.78 -4.87 -8.10
C VAL A 66 8.10 -3.71 -7.38
N GLY A 67 6.78 -3.77 -7.22
CA GLY A 67 6.06 -2.80 -6.43
C GLY A 67 4.64 -3.27 -6.12
N THR A 68 4.04 -2.67 -5.10
CA THR A 68 2.70 -2.99 -4.60
C THR A 68 2.00 -1.74 -4.14
N VAL A 69 0.67 -1.71 -4.19
CA VAL A 69 -0.16 -0.70 -3.54
C VAL A 69 -1.55 -1.26 -3.25
N MET A 70 -2.13 -0.91 -2.11
CA MET A 70 -3.51 -1.23 -1.76
C MET A 70 -4.33 0.06 -1.67
N GLY A 71 -5.41 0.14 -2.46
CA GLY A 71 -6.47 1.11 -2.26
C GLY A 71 -7.60 0.55 -1.39
N GLY A 72 -8.60 1.34 -1.07
CA GLY A 72 -9.86 0.89 -0.48
C GLY A 72 -10.86 2.02 -0.48
N TYR A 73 -12.15 1.72 -0.65
CA TYR A 73 -13.21 2.70 -0.64
C TYR A 73 -14.43 2.18 0.13
N ASP A 74 -14.92 2.96 1.08
CA ASP A 74 -16.06 2.63 1.93
C ASP A 74 -17.35 3.37 1.54
N GLY A 75 -17.34 4.12 0.43
CA GLY A 75 -18.43 4.99 0.00
C GLY A 75 -18.36 6.42 0.59
N HIS A 76 -17.47 6.67 1.56
CA HIS A 76 -17.25 7.99 2.14
C HIS A 76 -15.87 8.54 1.77
N ARG A 77 -14.81 7.74 1.95
CA ARG A 77 -13.41 8.12 1.65
C ARG A 77 -12.61 6.95 1.13
N GLY A 78 -11.71 7.26 0.21
CA GLY A 78 -10.66 6.35 -0.22
C GLY A 78 -9.52 6.31 0.79
N TRP A 79 -8.84 5.18 0.87
CA TRP A 79 -7.60 5.00 1.62
C TRP A 79 -6.53 4.30 0.81
N LEU A 80 -5.28 4.72 0.98
CA LEU A 80 -4.09 4.13 0.35
C LEU A 80 -3.17 3.54 1.41
N TYR A 81 -2.77 2.29 1.20
CA TYR A 81 -1.95 1.49 2.10
C TYR A 81 -0.86 0.74 1.30
N SER A 82 0.15 0.27 2.03
CA SER A 82 1.14 -0.70 1.55
C SER A 82 1.79 -0.37 0.21
N LEU A 83 2.09 0.92 -0.04
CA LEU A 83 2.89 1.34 -1.19
C LEU A 83 4.34 0.93 -0.96
N ALA A 84 4.80 -0.10 -1.67
CA ALA A 84 6.20 -0.53 -1.66
C ALA A 84 6.76 -0.57 -3.09
N VAL A 85 8.05 -0.25 -3.22
CA VAL A 85 8.82 -0.39 -4.47
C VAL A 85 10.16 -1.01 -4.10
N ASP A 86 10.58 -2.01 -4.89
CA ASP A 86 11.90 -2.65 -4.82
C ASP A 86 12.98 -1.57 -4.77
N GLU A 87 13.87 -1.67 -3.77
CA GLU A 87 14.85 -0.62 -3.49
C GLU A 87 15.75 -0.30 -4.68
N SER A 88 16.15 -1.33 -5.45
CA SER A 88 17.00 -1.17 -6.63
C SER A 88 16.31 -0.44 -7.78
N LEU A 89 14.97 -0.38 -7.76
CA LEU A 89 14.14 0.24 -8.79
C LEU A 89 13.42 1.52 -8.30
N ARG A 90 13.73 1.99 -7.10
CA ARG A 90 13.25 3.30 -6.61
C ARG A 90 13.76 4.43 -7.50
N ARG A 91 13.04 5.56 -7.48
CA ARG A 91 13.33 6.77 -8.29
C ARG A 91 13.21 6.57 -9.82
N HIS A 92 12.59 5.48 -10.27
CA HIS A 92 12.24 5.23 -11.68
C HIS A 92 10.74 5.47 -11.98
N GLY A 93 10.03 6.21 -11.13
CA GLY A 93 8.61 6.54 -11.32
C GLY A 93 7.61 5.41 -11.04
N ILE A 94 8.05 4.23 -10.57
CA ILE A 94 7.16 3.09 -10.27
C ILE A 94 6.11 3.45 -9.21
N GLY A 95 6.53 4.07 -8.09
CA GLY A 95 5.62 4.48 -7.03
C GLY A 95 4.56 5.48 -7.52
N THR A 96 4.97 6.47 -8.31
CA THR A 96 4.06 7.43 -8.96
C THR A 96 3.03 6.74 -9.84
N ARG A 97 3.45 5.77 -10.65
CA ARG A 97 2.55 5.01 -11.53
C ARG A 97 1.56 4.14 -10.73
N LEU A 98 2.00 3.53 -9.63
CA LEU A 98 1.13 2.76 -8.73
C LEU A 98 0.07 3.64 -8.07
N VAL A 99 0.47 4.81 -7.53
CA VAL A 99 -0.46 5.75 -6.91
C VAL A 99 -1.49 6.25 -7.94
N ALA A 100 -1.04 6.67 -9.12
CA ALA A 100 -1.94 7.10 -10.19
C ALA A 100 -2.93 6.01 -10.61
N HIS A 101 -2.50 4.74 -10.63
CA HIS A 101 -3.37 3.62 -10.95
C HIS A 101 -4.49 3.44 -9.90
N VAL A 102 -4.16 3.57 -8.61
CA VAL A 102 -5.14 3.54 -7.52
C VAL A 102 -6.08 4.74 -7.58
N GLU A 103 -5.56 5.94 -7.82
CA GLU A 103 -6.33 7.17 -7.95
C GLU A 103 -7.36 7.06 -9.08
N ASN A 104 -6.96 6.55 -10.25
CA ASN A 104 -7.87 6.33 -11.38
C ASN A 104 -8.96 5.32 -11.02
N ALA A 105 -8.58 4.17 -10.45
CA ALA A 105 -9.54 3.14 -10.04
C ALA A 105 -10.55 3.66 -9.00
N LEU A 106 -10.11 4.50 -8.06
CA LEU A 106 -10.98 5.12 -7.08
C LEU A 106 -11.88 6.21 -7.68
N THR A 107 -11.34 6.99 -8.63
CA THR A 107 -12.10 8.03 -9.36
C THR A 107 -13.24 7.41 -10.16
N GLU A 108 -12.99 6.32 -10.87
CA GLU A 108 -14.02 5.56 -11.61
C GLU A 108 -15.15 5.05 -10.70
N ARG A 109 -14.86 4.84 -9.42
CA ARG A 109 -15.84 4.42 -8.39
C ARG A 109 -16.54 5.59 -7.72
N GLY A 110 -16.27 6.83 -8.14
CA GLY A 110 -16.84 8.04 -7.54
C GLY A 110 -16.26 8.38 -6.17
N CYS A 111 -15.06 7.93 -5.85
CA CYS A 111 -14.39 8.28 -4.60
C CYS A 111 -14.06 9.79 -4.58
N PRO A 112 -14.58 10.56 -3.61
CA PRO A 112 -14.42 12.02 -3.61
C PRO A 112 -13.07 12.49 -3.06
N LYS A 113 -12.37 11.63 -2.29
CA LYS A 113 -11.11 11.97 -1.63
C LYS A 113 -10.38 10.71 -1.18
N LEU A 114 -9.08 10.66 -1.44
CA LEU A 114 -8.16 9.62 -1.00
C LEU A 114 -7.31 10.11 0.19
N ASN A 115 -7.22 9.29 1.25
CA ASN A 115 -6.41 9.55 2.43
C ASN A 115 -5.29 8.52 2.58
N LEU A 116 -4.25 8.89 3.30
CA LEU A 116 -3.15 8.01 3.68
C LEU A 116 -2.49 8.52 4.95
N GLN A 117 -1.68 7.67 5.58
CA GLN A 117 -0.90 8.04 6.75
C GLN A 117 0.59 7.80 6.47
N VAL A 118 1.39 8.79 6.82
CA VAL A 118 2.85 8.71 6.82
C VAL A 118 3.32 8.94 8.24
N LEU A 119 4.32 8.17 8.67
CA LEU A 119 4.98 8.40 9.95
C LEU A 119 5.62 9.79 9.94
N SER A 120 5.40 10.57 10.99
CA SER A 120 5.92 11.95 11.10
C SER A 120 7.43 12.06 10.88
N ALA A 121 8.19 11.02 11.24
CA ALA A 121 9.64 10.95 11.06
C ALA A 121 10.10 10.69 9.60
N LYS A 122 9.22 10.28 8.69
CA LYS A 122 9.55 9.93 7.29
C LYS A 122 9.30 11.11 6.34
N ALA A 123 10.15 12.14 6.44
CA ALA A 123 10.02 13.38 5.67
C ALA A 123 10.14 13.18 4.15
N ASP A 124 10.95 12.21 3.73
CA ASP A 124 11.11 11.78 2.34
C ASP A 124 9.81 11.20 1.75
N VAL A 125 9.13 10.33 2.50
CA VAL A 125 7.84 9.76 2.11
C VAL A 125 6.77 10.85 2.06
N ARG A 126 6.78 11.79 3.01
CA ARG A 126 5.89 12.95 2.98
C ARG A 126 6.10 13.78 1.72
N ALA A 127 7.35 14.13 1.40
CA ALA A 127 7.69 14.92 0.21
C ALA A 127 7.26 14.21 -1.09
N PHE A 128 7.39 12.87 -1.15
CA PHE A 128 6.89 12.09 -2.27
C PHE A 128 5.39 12.30 -2.51
N TYR A 129 4.56 12.16 -1.47
CA TYR A 129 3.11 12.36 -1.62
C TYR A 129 2.74 13.83 -1.87
N GLU A 130 3.47 14.78 -1.27
CA GLU A 130 3.27 16.21 -1.55
C GLU A 130 3.51 16.55 -3.03
N ALA A 131 4.53 15.94 -3.66
CA ALA A 131 4.80 16.07 -5.09
C ALA A 131 3.68 15.48 -5.97
N LEU A 132 2.92 14.51 -5.46
CA LEU A 132 1.74 13.93 -6.12
C LEU A 132 0.44 14.72 -5.86
N GLY A 133 0.51 15.82 -5.10
CA GLY A 133 -0.65 16.67 -4.83
C GLY A 133 -1.37 16.39 -3.51
N TYR A 134 -0.90 15.42 -2.71
CA TYR A 134 -1.44 15.18 -1.37
C TYR A 134 -1.06 16.32 -0.43
N ARG A 135 -1.94 16.66 0.49
CA ARG A 135 -1.71 17.70 1.50
C ARG A 135 -2.11 17.17 2.87
N ALA A 136 -1.39 17.61 3.90
CA ALA A 136 -1.81 17.37 5.27
C ALA A 136 -3.02 18.24 5.59
N ASP A 137 -4.11 17.63 6.01
CA ASP A 137 -5.24 18.36 6.58
C ASP A 137 -4.94 18.75 8.03
N ALA A 138 -5.57 19.83 8.52
CA ALA A 138 -5.52 20.22 9.93
C ALA A 138 -6.41 19.32 10.81
N VAL A 139 -6.11 18.03 10.84
CA VAL A 139 -6.86 16.99 11.56
C VAL A 139 -5.91 16.10 12.37
N ILE A 140 -6.44 15.45 13.41
CA ILE A 140 -5.70 14.48 14.21
C ILE A 140 -6.13 13.08 13.80
N SER A 141 -5.16 12.23 13.47
CA SER A 141 -5.39 10.81 13.24
C SER A 141 -5.58 10.09 14.58
N LEU A 142 -6.80 9.62 14.84
CA LEU A 142 -7.13 8.81 16.01
C LEU A 142 -7.39 7.36 15.58
N GLY A 143 -6.88 6.41 16.34
CA GLY A 143 -7.09 4.98 16.11
C GLY A 143 -7.46 4.27 17.40
N LYS A 144 -8.38 3.31 17.30
CA LYS A 144 -8.73 2.38 18.39
C LYS A 144 -8.71 0.97 17.83
N ARG A 145 -7.98 0.07 18.48
CA ARG A 145 -7.99 -1.35 18.10
C ARG A 145 -9.31 -1.99 18.52
N LEU A 146 -9.82 -2.90 17.69
CA LEU A 146 -11.13 -3.56 17.87
C LEU A 146 -10.95 -5.09 17.93
N GLY A 147 -11.92 -5.76 18.56
CA GLY A 147 -11.98 -7.22 18.64
C GLY A 147 -10.79 -7.83 19.37
N GLU A 148 -10.31 -8.97 18.88
CA GLU A 148 -9.18 -9.73 19.44
C GLU A 148 -7.85 -8.96 19.38
N LEU A 149 -7.78 -7.91 18.57
CA LEU A 149 -6.60 -7.05 18.46
C LEU A 149 -6.65 -5.84 19.41
N ALA A 150 -7.72 -5.67 20.20
CA ALA A 150 -7.83 -4.61 21.19
C ALA A 150 -6.68 -4.66 22.22
N GLU A 151 -6.12 -3.50 22.57
CA GLU A 151 -5.19 -3.43 23.70
C GLU A 151 -5.99 -3.66 24.98
N THR A 152 -5.52 -4.56 25.86
CA THR A 152 -6.08 -4.69 27.21
C THR A 152 -5.95 -3.35 27.90
N PRO A 153 -7.01 -2.80 28.53
CA PRO A 153 -6.91 -1.52 29.23
C PRO A 153 -5.75 -1.56 30.22
N ILE A 154 -4.88 -0.54 30.18
CA ILE A 154 -3.97 -0.27 31.28
C ILE A 154 -4.87 0.18 32.44
N ALA A 155 -4.91 -0.62 33.50
CA ALA A 155 -5.60 -0.30 34.75
C ALA A 155 -4.99 0.94 35.42
#